data_AF-A0A2E5R6K8-F1
#
_entry.id   AF-A0A2E5R6K8-F1
#
_cell.length_a   1.000
_cell.length_b   1.000
_cell.length_c   1.000
_cell.angle_alpha   90.00
_cell.angle_beta   90.00
_cell.angle_gamma   90.00
#
_symmetry.space_group_name_H-M   'P 1'
#
loop_
_entity.id
_entity.type
_entity.pdbx_description
1 polymer ?
#
loop_
_entity_poly.entity_id
_entity_poly.type
_entity_poly.pdbx_seq_one_letter_code
_entity_poly.pdbx_strand_id
1 'polypeptide(L)'
;MKKKEIKNGALAYQNYKFLIENNIINSNNRIPDESIQPASIDLRLGNFAYRVSSSFLTINKTVEDRIKNFIIDKIDISQGHLFKKNQIYIVEVQESLNLDSKLSGKCNPKSSTGRLDILSRVISDYSSEYEVIKPGYKGKIYLEITSKTFNIVFTEGDKLSQLRLRKNNIVTTNDRELIGLHKLSPLLYNKNHKAIKPLINNGLKITAAVFNDDEPIAYKAKKDSPEIFFNKLRFHNKKDYWVSINKTKKNSLIIEPNEFYILKSKEKIKISRNLAAEMIPYDSEIGEFRAHYAGFFDPGFGNEMKGSHAVLEIKTYEVPFAVEDGQIIARLIFEKLAEEPTKIYGEGIKSNYQNQGLALSKHFRV
;
A
#
# COMPACT_ATOMS: atom_id res chain seq x y z
N MET A 1 -19.50 -0.20 -31.36
CA MET A 1 -18.07 -0.07 -30.96
C MET A 1 -17.55 -1.46 -30.62
N LYS A 2 -16.49 -1.94 -31.28
CA LYS A 2 -15.86 -3.24 -30.94
C LYS A 2 -15.36 -3.15 -29.49
N LYS A 3 -15.80 -4.06 -28.61
CA LYS A 3 -15.26 -4.20 -27.25
C LYS A 3 -13.75 -4.35 -27.38
N LYS A 4 -12.97 -3.36 -26.95
CA LYS A 4 -11.50 -3.45 -26.91
C LYS A 4 -11.18 -4.58 -25.94
N GLU A 5 -10.67 -5.70 -26.43
CA GLU A 5 -10.32 -6.83 -25.58
C GLU A 5 -9.17 -6.43 -24.66
N ILE A 6 -9.38 -6.56 -23.35
CA ILE A 6 -8.32 -6.35 -22.35
C ILE A 6 -7.26 -7.44 -22.55
N LYS A 7 -5.98 -7.07 -22.68
CA LYS A 7 -4.88 -8.03 -22.81
C LYS A 7 -4.55 -8.71 -21.48
N ASN A 8 -3.78 -9.79 -21.52
CA ASN A 8 -3.28 -10.44 -20.30
C ASN A 8 -2.30 -9.51 -19.59
N GLY A 9 -2.41 -9.41 -18.26
CA GLY A 9 -1.60 -8.46 -17.49
C GLY A 9 -2.33 -7.87 -16.29
N ALA A 10 -1.59 -7.11 -15.48
CA ALA A 10 -2.19 -6.17 -14.54
C ALA A 10 -2.87 -5.03 -15.30
N LEU A 11 -4.06 -4.63 -14.87
CA LEU A 11 -4.85 -3.63 -15.57
C LEU A 11 -4.24 -2.23 -15.45
N ALA A 12 -4.31 -1.47 -16.54
CA ALA A 12 -3.88 -0.08 -16.60
C ALA A 12 -5.07 0.87 -16.39
N TYR A 13 -4.76 2.15 -16.13
CA TYR A 13 -5.72 3.24 -15.91
C TYR A 13 -6.95 3.21 -16.84
N GLN A 14 -6.74 3.12 -18.15
CA GLN A 14 -7.82 3.10 -19.14
C GLN A 14 -8.68 1.83 -19.09
N ASN A 15 -8.16 0.71 -18.56
CA ASN A 15 -8.95 -0.49 -18.36
C ASN A 15 -9.92 -0.26 -17.20
N TYR A 16 -9.49 0.37 -16.10
CA TYR A 16 -10.39 0.72 -15.00
C TYR A 16 -11.51 1.67 -15.44
N LYS A 17 -11.19 2.68 -16.25
CA LYS A 17 -12.20 3.54 -16.89
C LYS A 17 -13.26 2.72 -17.62
N PHE A 18 -12.81 1.80 -18.48
CA PHE A 18 -13.69 0.90 -19.21
C PHE A 18 -14.54 0.02 -18.27
N LEU A 19 -13.95 -0.53 -17.20
CA LEU A 19 -14.68 -1.36 -16.24
C LEU A 19 -15.77 -0.56 -15.49
N ILE A 20 -15.51 0.70 -15.17
CA ILE A 20 -16.49 1.59 -14.53
C ILE A 20 -17.62 1.95 -15.52
N GLU A 21 -17.29 2.33 -16.75
CA GLU A 21 -18.26 2.67 -17.80
C GLU A 21 -19.20 1.48 -18.14
N ASN A 22 -18.74 0.25 -17.91
CA ASN A 22 -19.52 -0.97 -18.18
C ASN A 22 -20.12 -1.60 -16.89
N ASN A 23 -20.15 -0.87 -15.76
CA ASN A 23 -20.69 -1.33 -14.48
C ASN A 23 -20.08 -2.64 -13.95
N ILE A 24 -18.84 -2.95 -14.33
CA ILE A 24 -18.07 -4.07 -13.77
C ILE A 24 -17.47 -3.68 -12.42
N ILE A 25 -17.05 -2.43 -12.30
CA ILE A 25 -16.78 -1.77 -11.01
C ILE A 25 -17.86 -0.71 -10.86
N ASN A 26 -18.68 -0.81 -9.81
CA ASN A 26 -19.84 0.06 -9.63
C ASN A 26 -19.87 0.69 -8.25
N SER A 27 -20.52 1.85 -8.12
CA SER A 27 -20.75 2.56 -6.86
C SER A 27 -22.00 3.43 -7.02
N ASN A 28 -22.78 3.60 -5.94
CA ASN A 28 -23.98 4.44 -5.96
C ASN A 28 -23.67 5.89 -6.33
N ASN A 29 -22.53 6.40 -5.83
CA ASN A 29 -22.00 7.71 -6.19
C ASN A 29 -20.96 7.56 -7.31
N ARG A 30 -20.83 8.60 -8.16
CA ARG A 30 -19.79 8.66 -9.19
C ARG A 30 -18.42 8.34 -8.58
N ILE A 31 -17.67 7.44 -9.22
CA ILE A 31 -16.27 7.17 -8.88
C ILE A 31 -15.43 8.34 -9.44
N PRO A 32 -14.74 9.12 -8.59
CA PRO A 32 -13.92 10.23 -9.04
C PRO A 32 -12.70 9.73 -9.83
N ASP A 33 -12.26 10.50 -10.81
CA ASP A 33 -11.12 10.10 -11.66
C ASP A 33 -9.81 9.99 -10.88
N GLU A 34 -9.66 10.80 -9.84
CA GLU A 34 -8.52 10.78 -8.92
C GLU A 34 -8.45 9.53 -8.05
N SER A 35 -9.51 8.72 -7.98
CA SER A 35 -9.47 7.41 -7.36
C SER A 35 -8.80 6.36 -8.26
N ILE A 36 -8.71 6.61 -9.58
CA ILE A 36 -8.05 5.70 -10.51
C ILE A 36 -6.56 6.06 -10.61
N GLN A 37 -5.73 5.12 -10.18
CA GLN A 37 -4.27 5.18 -10.25
C GLN A 37 -3.78 4.57 -11.59
N PRO A 38 -2.50 4.73 -11.94
CA PRO A 38 -1.94 4.14 -13.16
C PRO A 38 -2.18 2.63 -13.32
N ALA A 39 -2.12 1.86 -12.23
CA ALA A 39 -2.33 0.40 -12.26
C ALA A 39 -3.14 -0.14 -11.05
N SER A 40 -3.99 0.69 -10.46
CA SER A 40 -4.89 0.31 -9.37
C SER A 40 -6.08 1.27 -9.27
N ILE A 41 -7.06 0.95 -8.42
CA ILE A 41 -8.14 1.86 -8.05
C ILE A 41 -8.25 1.96 -6.53
N ASP A 42 -8.37 3.17 -6.00
CA ASP A 42 -8.59 3.41 -4.58
C ASP A 42 -10.01 2.97 -4.17
N LEU A 43 -10.12 2.32 -3.01
CA LEU A 43 -11.39 1.95 -2.39
C LEU A 43 -11.80 3.00 -1.37
N ARG A 44 -13.05 3.48 -1.47
CA ARG A 44 -13.60 4.57 -0.66
C ARG A 44 -14.47 4.02 0.46
N LEU A 45 -14.30 4.52 1.69
CA LEU A 45 -15.17 4.15 2.80
C LEU A 45 -16.63 4.55 2.52
N GLY A 46 -17.58 3.67 2.84
CA GLY A 46 -19.00 4.00 2.92
C GLY A 46 -19.32 4.88 4.13
N ASN A 47 -20.60 5.03 4.43
CA ASN A 47 -21.10 5.89 5.50
C ASN A 47 -21.23 5.20 6.87
N PHE A 48 -21.15 3.87 6.93
CA PHE A 48 -21.26 3.12 8.19
C PHE A 48 -20.03 2.26 8.46
N ALA A 49 -19.58 2.30 9.71
CA ALA A 49 -18.62 1.39 10.29
C ALA A 49 -19.29 0.47 11.32
N TYR A 50 -18.80 -0.76 11.42
CA TYR A 50 -19.24 -1.73 12.42
C TYR A 50 -18.05 -2.01 13.33
N ARG A 51 -18.12 -1.61 14.59
CA ARG A 51 -17.11 -2.02 15.56
C ARG A 51 -17.38 -3.46 15.94
N VAL A 52 -16.37 -4.32 15.80
CA VAL A 52 -16.51 -5.76 16.03
C VAL A 52 -15.56 -6.24 17.12
N SER A 53 -15.93 -7.31 17.81
CA SER A 53 -15.13 -7.92 18.88
C SER A 53 -13.93 -8.72 18.37
N SER A 54 -13.95 -9.16 17.11
CA SER A 54 -12.88 -9.96 16.51
C SER A 54 -12.78 -9.76 15.00
N SER A 55 -11.57 -9.88 14.47
CA SER A 55 -11.31 -10.08 13.04
C SER A 55 -11.89 -11.39 12.55
N PHE A 56 -12.18 -11.48 11.25
CA PHE A 56 -12.71 -12.71 10.65
C PHE A 56 -12.49 -12.82 9.14
N LEU A 57 -12.52 -14.07 8.66
CA LEU A 57 -12.62 -14.43 7.24
C LEU A 57 -14.02 -14.98 6.92
N THR A 58 -14.31 -15.15 5.63
CA THR A 58 -15.66 -15.40 5.10
C THR A 58 -15.77 -16.71 4.31
N ILE A 59 -14.98 -17.74 4.64
CA ILE A 59 -14.85 -19.00 3.87
C ILE A 59 -16.18 -19.52 3.28
N ASN A 60 -17.23 -19.64 4.11
CA ASN A 60 -18.54 -20.19 3.72
C ASN A 60 -19.71 -19.23 4.03
N LYS A 61 -19.46 -17.93 4.23
CA LYS A 61 -20.48 -16.94 4.62
C LYS A 61 -20.26 -15.61 3.90
N THR A 62 -21.27 -14.76 3.89
CA THR A 62 -21.07 -13.35 3.51
C THR A 62 -20.38 -12.59 4.64
N VAL A 63 -19.78 -11.44 4.32
CA VAL A 63 -19.25 -10.50 5.31
C VAL A 63 -20.37 -10.01 6.23
N GLU A 64 -21.54 -9.70 5.69
CA GLU A 64 -22.69 -9.24 6.47
C GLU A 64 -23.10 -10.27 7.53
N ASP A 65 -23.15 -11.56 7.16
CA ASP A 65 -23.47 -12.63 8.11
C ASP A 65 -22.40 -12.81 9.19
N ARG A 66 -21.14 -12.54 8.87
CA ARG A 66 -20.06 -12.54 9.86
C ARG A 66 -20.19 -11.34 10.81
N ILE A 67 -20.45 -10.14 10.30
CA ILE A 67 -20.65 -8.93 11.10
C ILE A 67 -21.73 -9.17 12.17
N LYS A 68 -22.88 -9.77 11.81
CA LYS A 68 -23.96 -10.06 12.76
C LYS A 68 -23.52 -10.86 14.00
N ASN A 69 -22.49 -11.71 13.87
CA ASN A 69 -22.03 -12.54 15.00
C ASN A 69 -21.01 -11.82 15.91
N PHE A 70 -20.38 -10.74 15.44
CA PHE A 70 -19.27 -10.08 16.14
C PHE A 70 -19.49 -8.59 16.39
N ILE A 71 -20.57 -8.00 15.87
CA ILE A 71 -20.88 -6.58 16.02
C ILE A 71 -21.08 -6.21 17.49
N ILE A 72 -20.42 -5.12 17.88
CA ILE A 72 -20.61 -4.45 19.16
C ILE A 72 -21.55 -3.26 18.96
N ASP A 73 -21.25 -2.41 17.98
CA ASP A 73 -22.11 -1.30 17.58
C ASP A 73 -21.94 -0.94 16.09
N LYS A 74 -22.94 -0.21 15.59
CA LYS A 74 -22.94 0.41 14.26
C LYS A 74 -22.74 1.91 14.43
N ILE A 75 -21.83 2.47 13.65
CA ILE A 75 -21.35 3.84 13.78
C ILE A 75 -21.55 4.54 12.43
N ASP A 76 -22.20 5.71 12.44
CA ASP A 76 -22.24 6.61 11.30
C ASP A 76 -20.91 7.39 11.20
N ILE A 77 -20.27 7.33 10.03
CA ILE A 77 -19.00 8.00 9.75
C ILE A 77 -19.15 9.06 8.64
N SER A 78 -20.37 9.40 8.22
CA SER A 78 -20.65 10.38 7.16
C SER A 78 -20.04 11.76 7.43
N GLN A 79 -20.01 12.21 8.70
CA GLN A 79 -19.42 13.49 9.13
C GLN A 79 -18.09 13.32 9.88
N GLY A 80 -17.55 12.11 9.92
CA GLY A 80 -16.31 11.79 10.64
C GLY A 80 -16.58 11.12 11.99
N HIS A 81 -15.80 10.07 12.29
CA HIS A 81 -15.84 9.40 13.59
C HIS A 81 -14.45 8.96 14.04
N LEU A 82 -14.20 9.02 15.34
CA LEU A 82 -12.93 8.63 15.95
C LEU A 82 -12.80 7.10 16.05
N PHE A 83 -11.83 6.54 15.34
CA PHE A 83 -11.44 5.14 15.46
C PHE A 83 -10.31 5.05 16.47
N LYS A 84 -10.61 4.42 17.61
CA LYS A 84 -9.64 4.25 18.70
C LYS A 84 -8.59 3.19 18.35
N LYS A 85 -7.37 3.39 18.86
CA LYS A 85 -6.26 2.42 18.73
C LYS A 85 -6.70 1.03 19.18
N ASN A 86 -6.21 0.01 18.48
CA ASN A 86 -6.40 -1.41 18.77
C ASN A 86 -7.86 -1.89 18.79
N GLN A 87 -8.81 -1.11 18.29
CA GLN A 87 -10.18 -1.55 18.03
C GLN A 87 -10.36 -1.93 16.56
N ILE A 88 -11.24 -2.90 16.32
CA ILE A 88 -11.49 -3.48 14.99
C ILE A 88 -12.79 -2.91 14.45
N TYR A 89 -12.71 -2.34 13.25
CA TYR A 89 -13.85 -1.76 12.56
C TYR A 89 -13.97 -2.40 11.17
N ILE A 90 -15.18 -2.77 10.77
CA ILE A 90 -15.49 -3.21 9.41
C ILE A 90 -16.29 -2.12 8.71
N VAL A 91 -15.86 -1.70 7.53
CA VAL A 91 -16.54 -0.65 6.74
C VAL A 91 -16.83 -1.20 5.35
N GLU A 92 -18.09 -1.18 4.93
CA GLU A 92 -18.44 -1.44 3.52
C GLU A 92 -17.81 -0.32 2.67
N VAL A 93 -17.08 -0.67 1.60
CA VAL A 93 -16.56 0.35 0.68
C VAL A 93 -17.63 0.71 -0.35
N GLN A 94 -17.53 1.90 -0.94
CA GLN A 94 -18.51 2.39 -1.92
C GLN A 94 -18.50 1.56 -3.21
N GLU A 95 -17.35 0.99 -3.55
CA GLU A 95 -17.17 0.15 -4.74
C GLU A 95 -17.68 -1.29 -4.54
N SER A 96 -18.40 -1.79 -5.54
CA SER A 96 -18.80 -3.19 -5.70
C SER A 96 -18.28 -3.73 -7.03
N LEU A 97 -18.16 -5.06 -7.13
CA LEU A 97 -17.59 -5.73 -8.29
C LEU A 97 -18.60 -6.68 -8.95
N ASN A 98 -18.48 -6.83 -10.27
CA ASN A 98 -19.16 -7.82 -11.09
C ASN A 98 -18.16 -8.38 -12.12
N LEU A 99 -17.10 -9.04 -11.64
CA LEU A 99 -16.01 -9.51 -12.48
C LEU A 99 -16.43 -10.72 -13.32
N ASP A 100 -15.76 -10.90 -14.47
CA ASP A 100 -15.79 -12.17 -15.21
C ASP A 100 -14.74 -13.15 -14.67
N SER A 101 -14.82 -14.41 -15.08
CA SER A 101 -13.92 -15.48 -14.60
C SER A 101 -12.45 -15.30 -14.99
N LYS A 102 -12.13 -14.36 -15.89
CA LYS A 102 -10.75 -14.05 -16.30
C LYS A 102 -10.15 -12.93 -15.45
N LEU A 103 -10.96 -12.18 -14.72
CA LEU A 103 -10.53 -11.08 -13.87
C LEU A 103 -10.51 -11.47 -12.39
N SER A 104 -9.38 -11.21 -11.77
CA SER A 104 -9.14 -11.35 -10.33
C SER A 104 -8.41 -10.12 -9.82
N GLY A 105 -8.21 -10.00 -8.51
CA GLY A 105 -7.47 -8.87 -7.95
C GLY A 105 -6.79 -9.13 -6.63
N LYS A 106 -5.86 -8.23 -6.31
CA LYS A 106 -5.26 -8.12 -4.99
C LYS A 106 -5.44 -6.69 -4.48
N CYS A 107 -5.65 -6.54 -3.19
CA CYS A 107 -5.69 -5.25 -2.52
C CYS A 107 -4.41 -5.03 -1.72
N ASN A 108 -4.07 -3.77 -1.50
CA ASN A 108 -3.01 -3.40 -0.56
C ASN A 108 -3.39 -2.09 0.13
N PRO A 109 -2.87 -1.82 1.34
CA PRO A 109 -2.95 -0.50 1.93
C PRO A 109 -2.32 0.54 1.00
N LYS A 110 -2.85 1.76 1.03
CA LYS A 110 -2.18 2.90 0.41
C LYS A 110 -0.97 3.28 1.25
N SER A 111 0.06 3.83 0.61
CA SER A 111 1.28 4.23 1.30
C SER A 111 1.06 5.30 2.40
N SER A 112 -0.01 6.11 2.32
CA SER A 112 -0.40 7.01 3.43
C SER A 112 -0.96 6.28 4.65
N THR A 113 -1.59 5.13 4.43
CA THR A 113 -2.22 4.27 5.43
C THR A 113 -1.13 3.54 6.23
N GLY A 114 -0.16 2.94 5.54
CA GLY A 114 1.02 2.32 6.15
C GLY A 114 1.79 3.28 7.04
N ARG A 115 2.10 4.48 6.54
CA ARG A 115 2.80 5.53 7.32
C ARG A 115 2.05 6.04 8.56
N LEU A 116 0.80 5.62 8.78
CA LEU A 116 0.03 5.91 9.99
C LEU A 116 -0.18 4.67 10.87
N ASP A 117 0.51 3.56 10.57
CA ASP A 117 0.41 2.29 11.30
C ASP A 117 -1.04 1.78 11.38
N ILE A 118 -1.76 1.89 10.26
CA ILE A 118 -3.13 1.40 10.13
C ILE A 118 -3.10 0.04 9.46
N LEU A 119 -3.51 -0.99 10.18
CA LEU A 119 -3.83 -2.28 9.60
C LEU A 119 -5.16 -2.15 8.85
N SER A 120 -5.10 -2.20 7.53
CA SER A 120 -6.28 -2.20 6.66
C SER A 120 -6.29 -3.44 5.79
N ARG A 121 -7.28 -4.31 5.93
CA ARG A 121 -7.39 -5.57 5.19
C ARG A 121 -8.72 -5.64 4.46
N VAL A 122 -8.68 -5.87 3.15
CA VAL A 122 -9.91 -6.04 2.37
C VAL A 122 -10.50 -7.43 2.62
N ILE A 123 -11.81 -7.50 2.78
CA ILE A 123 -12.59 -8.73 2.92
C ILE A 123 -13.66 -8.74 1.83
N SER A 124 -13.83 -9.89 1.18
CA SER A 124 -14.89 -10.16 0.22
C SER A 124 -15.72 -11.34 0.70
N ASP A 125 -16.91 -11.56 0.15
CA ASP A 125 -17.70 -12.75 0.47
C ASP A 125 -16.99 -14.03 0.03
N TYR A 126 -17.23 -15.14 0.76
CA TYR A 126 -16.75 -16.47 0.40
C TYR A 126 -15.22 -16.57 0.21
N SER A 127 -14.45 -15.80 1.01
CA SER A 127 -12.99 -15.78 0.93
C SER A 127 -12.33 -16.33 2.20
N SER A 128 -11.30 -17.16 1.98
CA SER A 128 -10.40 -17.67 3.02
C SER A 128 -9.15 -16.82 3.20
N GLU A 129 -9.02 -15.73 2.43
CA GLU A 129 -7.83 -14.88 2.42
C GLU A 129 -8.25 -13.42 2.42
N TYR A 130 -7.55 -12.61 3.22
CA TYR A 130 -7.66 -11.15 3.14
C TYR A 130 -7.03 -10.67 1.84
N GLU A 131 -7.47 -9.50 1.38
CA GLU A 131 -6.87 -8.76 0.27
C GLU A 131 -6.93 -9.47 -1.09
N VAL A 132 -7.56 -10.64 -1.20
CA VAL A 132 -7.72 -11.38 -2.44
C VAL A 132 -9.15 -11.21 -2.96
N ILE A 133 -9.27 -10.81 -4.22
CA ILE A 133 -10.52 -10.86 -4.99
C ILE A 133 -10.44 -12.02 -5.95
N LYS A 134 -11.27 -13.05 -5.71
CA LYS A 134 -11.29 -14.28 -6.50
C LYS A 134 -11.70 -14.02 -7.95
N PRO A 135 -11.24 -14.88 -8.90
CA PRO A 135 -11.70 -14.82 -10.28
C PRO A 135 -13.23 -14.83 -10.38
N GLY A 136 -13.81 -13.88 -11.13
CA GLY A 136 -15.27 -13.80 -11.31
C GLY A 136 -16.06 -13.36 -10.09
N TYR A 137 -15.41 -12.76 -9.08
CA TYR A 137 -16.09 -12.26 -7.90
C TYR A 137 -17.19 -11.24 -8.24
N LYS A 138 -18.34 -11.41 -7.60
CA LYS A 138 -19.50 -10.52 -7.71
C LYS A 138 -20.03 -10.21 -6.33
N GLY A 139 -20.08 -8.92 -5.97
CA GLY A 139 -20.60 -8.50 -4.68
C GLY A 139 -19.93 -7.25 -4.13
N LYS A 140 -20.30 -6.94 -2.89
CA LYS A 140 -19.75 -5.85 -2.10
C LYS A 140 -18.32 -6.16 -1.64
N ILE A 141 -17.58 -5.13 -1.26
CA ILE A 141 -16.27 -5.27 -0.63
C ILE A 141 -16.29 -4.54 0.70
N TYR A 142 -15.53 -5.06 1.66
CA TYR A 142 -15.40 -4.46 2.98
C TYR A 142 -13.93 -4.24 3.31
N LEU A 143 -13.68 -3.24 4.16
CA LEU A 143 -12.37 -2.97 4.72
C LEU A 143 -12.42 -3.18 6.23
N GLU A 144 -11.60 -4.10 6.72
CA GLU A 144 -11.24 -4.17 8.13
C GLU A 144 -10.17 -3.12 8.42
N ILE A 145 -10.39 -2.32 9.46
CA ILE A 145 -9.51 -1.22 9.87
C ILE A 145 -9.17 -1.39 11.35
N THR A 146 -7.88 -1.36 11.66
CA THR A 146 -7.38 -1.26 13.03
C THR A 146 -6.19 -0.32 13.05
N SER A 147 -6.35 0.86 13.65
CA SER A 147 -5.22 1.73 13.91
C SER A 147 -4.39 1.21 15.07
N LYS A 148 -3.07 1.13 14.93
CA LYS A 148 -2.17 0.59 15.97
C LYS A 148 -1.49 1.69 16.78
N THR A 149 -1.01 2.75 16.12
CA THR A 149 -0.23 3.81 16.80
C THR A 149 -1.04 5.06 17.12
N PHE A 150 -1.92 5.51 16.23
CA PHE A 150 -2.63 6.80 16.37
C PHE A 150 -4.13 6.59 16.57
N ASN A 151 -4.83 7.48 17.29
CA ASN A 151 -6.28 7.55 17.14
C ASN A 151 -6.58 8.35 15.87
N ILE A 152 -7.52 7.91 15.04
CA ILE A 152 -7.73 8.48 13.71
C ILE A 152 -9.20 8.73 13.48
N VAL A 153 -9.54 9.93 13.02
CA VAL A 153 -10.89 10.28 12.57
C VAL A 153 -10.99 9.96 11.08
N PHE A 154 -11.88 9.01 10.76
CA PHE A 154 -12.22 8.65 9.38
C PHE A 154 -13.60 9.17 9.02
N THR A 155 -13.75 9.58 7.76
CA THR A 155 -15.02 10.05 7.17
C THR A 155 -15.38 9.20 5.95
N GLU A 156 -16.66 9.17 5.59
CA GLU A 156 -17.09 8.64 4.30
C GLU A 156 -16.22 9.18 3.14
N GLY A 157 -15.87 8.30 2.20
CA GLY A 157 -15.05 8.63 1.04
C GLY A 157 -13.54 8.58 1.29
N ASP A 158 -13.08 8.43 2.53
CA ASP A 158 -11.66 8.23 2.83
C ASP A 158 -11.10 7.00 2.09
N LYS A 159 -9.85 7.11 1.65
CA LYS A 159 -9.19 6.11 0.80
C LYS A 159 -8.01 5.51 1.54
N LEU A 160 -8.18 4.30 2.06
CA LEU A 160 -7.18 3.59 2.86
C LEU A 160 -6.52 2.43 2.10
N SER A 161 -7.26 1.78 1.22
CA SER A 161 -6.83 0.62 0.45
C SER A 161 -7.05 0.86 -1.05
N GLN A 162 -6.45 0.02 -1.86
CA GLN A 162 -6.50 0.08 -3.32
C GLN A 162 -6.49 -1.32 -3.91
N LEU A 163 -7.21 -1.52 -5.01
CA LEU A 163 -7.40 -2.78 -5.72
C LEU A 163 -6.62 -2.78 -7.04
N ARG A 164 -5.72 -3.76 -7.22
CA ARG A 164 -5.08 -4.08 -8.50
C ARG A 164 -5.72 -5.32 -9.12
N LEU A 165 -6.36 -5.14 -10.27
CA LEU A 165 -6.98 -6.21 -11.05
C LEU A 165 -6.00 -6.77 -12.08
N ARG A 166 -6.17 -8.05 -12.42
CA ARG A 166 -5.34 -8.77 -13.39
C ARG A 166 -6.23 -9.63 -14.27
N LYS A 167 -5.86 -9.79 -15.54
CA LYS A 167 -6.46 -10.77 -16.45
C LYS A 167 -5.60 -12.04 -16.52
N ASN A 168 -6.21 -13.20 -16.30
CA ASN A 168 -5.64 -14.56 -16.44
C ASN A 168 -4.50 -14.95 -15.48
N ASN A 169 -4.38 -14.32 -14.29
CA ASN A 169 -3.50 -14.71 -13.16
C ASN A 169 -1.98 -14.90 -13.43
N ILE A 170 -1.49 -14.86 -14.66
CA ILE A 170 -0.09 -15.17 -15.02
C ILE A 170 0.60 -13.89 -15.47
N VAL A 171 1.22 -13.16 -14.53
CA VAL A 171 1.98 -11.97 -14.91
C VAL A 171 3.11 -11.54 -13.99
N THR A 172 3.50 -12.33 -12.98
CA THR A 172 4.69 -12.00 -12.18
C THR A 172 5.95 -12.33 -12.99
N THR A 173 6.89 -11.40 -12.99
CA THR A 173 8.19 -11.52 -13.67
C THR A 173 9.08 -12.46 -12.87
N ASN A 174 9.68 -13.47 -13.52
CA ASN A 174 10.68 -14.32 -12.85
C ASN A 174 12.06 -13.64 -12.80
N ASP A 175 12.99 -14.20 -12.01
CA ASP A 175 14.31 -13.61 -11.80
C ASP A 175 15.11 -13.39 -13.09
N ARG A 176 15.03 -14.33 -14.04
CA ARG A 176 15.73 -14.24 -15.33
C ARG A 176 15.20 -13.08 -16.16
N GLU A 177 13.88 -12.94 -16.24
CA GLU A 177 13.24 -11.81 -16.90
C GLU A 177 13.60 -10.48 -16.22
N LEU A 178 13.62 -10.45 -14.88
CA LEU A 178 13.94 -9.25 -14.11
C LEU A 178 15.38 -8.78 -14.32
N ILE A 179 16.33 -9.72 -14.41
CA ILE A 179 17.72 -9.44 -14.82
C ILE A 179 17.75 -8.86 -16.24
N GLY A 180 16.98 -9.42 -17.17
CA GLY A 180 16.86 -8.91 -18.54
C GLY A 180 16.30 -7.49 -18.59
N LEU A 181 15.23 -7.22 -17.84
CA LEU A 181 14.63 -5.89 -17.72
C LEU A 181 15.63 -4.88 -17.16
N HIS A 182 16.38 -5.23 -16.12
CA HIS A 182 17.40 -4.35 -15.55
C HIS A 182 18.53 -4.02 -16.55
N LYS A 183 18.95 -4.97 -17.38
CA LYS A 183 19.95 -4.72 -18.43
C LYS A 183 19.46 -3.74 -19.50
N LEU A 184 18.17 -3.82 -19.86
CA LEU A 184 17.54 -2.94 -20.85
C LEU A 184 17.25 -1.55 -20.27
N SER A 185 16.73 -1.48 -19.05
CA SER A 185 16.48 -0.23 -18.34
C SER A 185 16.77 -0.45 -16.86
N PRO A 186 17.80 0.22 -16.29
CA PRO A 186 18.18 -0.02 -14.91
C PRO A 186 17.01 0.26 -13.95
N LEU A 187 16.69 -0.76 -13.15
CA LEU A 187 15.64 -0.72 -12.12
C LEU A 187 16.11 -0.08 -10.81
N LEU A 188 17.42 -0.05 -10.58
CA LEU A 188 18.03 0.45 -9.34
C LEU A 188 19.15 1.43 -9.61
N TYR A 189 19.20 2.45 -8.77
CA TYR A 189 20.26 3.45 -8.75
C TYR A 189 20.72 3.70 -7.32
N ASN A 190 21.95 4.18 -7.14
CA ASN A 190 22.43 4.67 -5.84
C ASN A 190 22.05 6.14 -5.61
N LYS A 191 22.43 6.69 -4.45
CA LYS A 191 22.21 8.11 -4.08
C LYS A 191 22.75 9.11 -5.11
N ASN A 192 23.79 8.73 -5.85
CA ASN A 192 24.43 9.54 -6.90
C ASN A 192 23.82 9.31 -8.29
N HIS A 193 22.62 8.71 -8.37
CA HIS A 193 21.90 8.41 -9.62
C HIS A 193 22.67 7.52 -10.61
N LYS A 194 23.64 6.73 -10.13
CA LYS A 194 24.33 5.72 -10.93
C LYS A 194 23.61 4.39 -10.81
N ALA A 195 23.41 3.71 -11.94
CA ALA A 195 22.84 2.37 -11.95
C ALA A 195 23.70 1.41 -11.12
N ILE A 196 23.07 0.53 -10.36
CA ILE A 196 23.75 -0.45 -9.50
C ILE A 196 23.28 -1.86 -9.81
N LYS A 197 24.15 -2.84 -9.56
CA LYS A 197 23.84 -4.26 -9.74
C LYS A 197 22.66 -4.65 -8.82
N PRO A 198 21.60 -5.26 -9.35
CA PRO A 198 20.46 -5.67 -8.54
C PRO A 198 20.77 -6.99 -7.82
N LEU A 199 20.27 -7.11 -6.58
CA LEU A 199 20.23 -8.38 -5.87
C LEU A 199 18.86 -9.02 -6.14
N ILE A 200 18.85 -10.10 -6.91
CA ILE A 200 17.62 -10.77 -7.36
C ILE A 200 17.68 -12.23 -6.91
N ASN A 201 16.69 -12.63 -6.10
CA ASN A 201 16.40 -14.01 -5.75
C ASN A 201 14.95 -14.04 -5.27
N ASN A 202 14.08 -14.65 -6.08
CA ASN A 202 12.63 -14.65 -5.92
C ASN A 202 12.07 -13.22 -5.79
N GLY A 203 12.51 -12.32 -6.69
CA GLY A 203 12.22 -10.88 -6.67
C GLY A 203 13.44 -9.99 -6.43
N LEU A 204 13.25 -8.68 -6.62
CA LEU A 204 14.29 -7.66 -6.40
C LEU A 204 14.40 -7.34 -4.92
N LYS A 205 15.51 -7.69 -4.27
CA LYS A 205 15.74 -7.37 -2.86
C LYS A 205 16.09 -5.89 -2.70
N ILE A 206 15.56 -5.29 -1.63
CA ILE A 206 15.84 -3.90 -1.24
C ILE A 206 16.36 -3.86 0.20
N THR A 207 17.24 -2.90 0.48
CA THR A 207 17.95 -2.82 1.75
C THR A 207 17.62 -1.53 2.51
N ALA A 208 17.77 -1.54 3.84
CA ALA A 208 17.53 -0.38 4.69
C ALA A 208 18.67 0.64 4.58
N ALA A 209 18.32 1.93 4.53
CA ALA A 209 19.26 3.02 4.77
C ALA A 209 19.14 3.51 6.21
N VAL A 210 20.02 3.05 7.09
CA VAL A 210 20.14 3.52 8.48
C VAL A 210 21.46 4.26 8.73
N PHE A 211 22.25 4.45 7.68
CA PHE A 211 23.39 5.36 7.66
C PHE A 211 23.42 6.13 6.33
N ASN A 212 23.30 7.45 6.39
CA ASN A 212 23.52 8.32 5.24
C ASN A 212 23.85 9.75 5.70
N ASP A 213 24.31 10.58 4.76
CA ASP A 213 24.64 11.98 5.01
C ASP A 213 23.38 12.84 5.24
N ASP A 214 22.19 12.35 4.88
CA ASP A 214 20.93 13.05 5.07
C ASP A 214 20.34 12.75 6.46
N GLU A 215 19.98 13.80 7.19
CA GLU A 215 19.22 13.69 8.44
C GLU A 215 17.77 14.17 8.24
N PRO A 216 16.77 13.51 8.84
CA PRO A 216 16.88 12.32 9.69
C PRO A 216 17.01 10.99 8.92
N ILE A 217 17.58 9.97 9.57
CA ILE A 217 17.68 8.60 9.04
C ILE A 217 16.40 7.78 9.28
N ALA A 218 15.62 8.14 10.30
CA ALA A 218 14.35 7.49 10.63
C ALA A 218 13.39 8.45 11.32
N TYR A 219 12.11 8.10 11.33
CA TYR A 219 11.13 8.68 12.24
C TYR A 219 10.57 7.60 13.15
N LYS A 220 10.54 7.85 14.46
CA LYS A 220 9.84 7.01 15.45
C LYS A 220 8.53 7.68 15.83
N ALA A 221 7.43 6.95 15.79
CA ALA A 221 6.14 7.48 16.21
C ALA A 221 6.07 7.67 17.74
N LYS A 222 5.34 8.70 18.16
CA LYS A 222 5.02 8.94 19.57
C LYS A 222 3.78 8.14 19.98
N LYS A 223 3.86 7.47 21.13
CA LYS A 223 2.73 6.75 21.73
C LYS A 223 1.60 7.70 22.13
N ASP A 224 1.95 8.83 22.73
CA ASP A 224 1.01 9.88 23.11
C ASP A 224 1.04 11.00 22.07
N SER A 225 -0.05 11.12 21.33
CA SER A 225 -0.24 12.10 20.27
C SER A 225 -1.72 12.46 20.14
N PRO A 226 -2.05 13.65 19.62
CA PRO A 226 -3.43 14.02 19.30
C PRO A 226 -4.03 13.09 18.25
N GLU A 227 -5.35 13.19 18.03
CA GLU A 227 -5.99 12.46 16.94
C GLU A 227 -5.57 12.96 15.56
N ILE A 228 -5.62 12.07 14.56
CA ILE A 228 -5.34 12.39 13.16
C ILE A 228 -6.65 12.45 12.39
N PHE A 229 -7.00 13.62 11.83
CA PHE A 229 -8.04 13.74 10.81
C PHE A 229 -7.51 13.24 9.46
N PHE A 230 -7.96 12.07 9.01
CA PHE A 230 -7.42 11.41 7.80
C PHE A 230 -7.75 12.18 6.51
N ASN A 231 -8.92 12.82 6.44
CA ASN A 231 -9.30 13.63 5.27
C ASN A 231 -8.54 14.98 5.15
N LYS A 232 -7.74 15.37 6.15
CA LYS A 232 -7.00 16.64 6.17
C LYS A 232 -5.54 16.48 5.71
N LEU A 233 -5.23 17.00 4.53
CA LEU A 233 -3.86 17.03 4.00
C LEU A 233 -3.04 18.16 4.63
N ARG A 234 -1.76 17.89 4.93
CA ARG A 234 -0.81 18.86 5.51
C ARG A 234 -1.41 19.68 6.67
N PHE A 235 -2.20 19.03 7.52
CA PHE A 235 -2.90 19.70 8.60
C PHE A 235 -2.18 19.55 9.94
N HIS A 236 -1.57 18.39 10.16
CA HIS A 236 -0.97 18.03 11.44
C HIS A 236 0.50 18.47 11.50
N ASN A 237 0.94 19.01 12.64
CA ASN A 237 2.36 19.31 12.83
C ASN A 237 3.12 18.02 13.14
N LYS A 238 4.07 17.63 12.28
CA LYS A 238 4.80 16.36 12.42
C LYS A 238 5.47 16.16 13.79
N LYS A 239 5.92 17.25 14.43
CA LYS A 239 6.60 17.19 15.74
C LYS A 239 5.71 16.69 16.86
N ASP A 240 4.39 16.76 16.71
CA ASP A 240 3.43 16.29 17.72
C ASP A 240 3.24 14.77 17.67
N TYR A 241 3.68 14.13 16.58
CA TYR A 241 3.44 12.71 16.30
C TYR A 241 4.72 11.89 16.12
N TRP A 242 5.83 12.54 15.76
CA TRP A 242 7.07 11.87 15.38
C TRP A 242 8.29 12.44 16.10
N VAL A 243 9.21 11.56 16.45
CA VAL A 243 10.57 11.87 16.87
C VAL A 243 11.50 11.58 15.69
N SER A 244 12.21 12.61 15.24
CA SER A 244 13.26 12.47 14.23
C SER A 244 14.47 11.77 14.84
N ILE A 245 14.99 10.76 14.16
CA ILE A 245 16.19 10.04 14.56
C ILE A 245 17.30 10.41 13.56
N ASN A 246 18.36 11.00 14.09
CA ASN A 246 19.54 11.37 13.31
C ASN A 246 20.58 10.24 13.36
N LYS A 247 21.67 10.40 12.60
CA LYS A 247 22.69 9.36 12.46
C LYS A 247 23.26 8.92 13.82
N THR A 248 23.46 7.61 13.96
CA THR A 248 24.15 7.02 15.12
C THR A 248 25.62 6.77 14.79
N LYS A 249 26.49 6.68 15.81
CA LYS A 249 27.91 6.34 15.61
C LYS A 249 28.15 4.90 15.13
N LYS A 250 27.14 4.03 15.20
CA LYS A 250 27.27 2.57 15.03
C LYS A 250 26.74 2.04 13.70
N ASN A 251 26.38 2.92 12.75
CA ASN A 251 25.77 2.56 11.45
C ASN A 251 24.57 1.60 11.56
N SER A 252 23.87 1.66 12.69
CA SER A 252 22.75 0.77 13.02
C SER A 252 21.69 1.52 13.83
N LEU A 253 20.47 0.98 13.77
CA LEU A 253 19.32 1.48 14.51
C LEU A 253 18.64 0.32 15.24
N ILE A 254 18.46 0.46 16.55
CA ILE A 254 17.67 -0.50 17.35
C ILE A 254 16.19 -0.14 17.19
N ILE A 255 15.43 -1.13 16.74
CA ILE A 255 13.97 -1.09 16.64
C ILE A 255 13.42 -1.75 17.88
N GLU A 256 12.78 -0.94 18.72
CA GLU A 256 12.21 -1.39 19.99
C GLU A 256 10.87 -2.13 19.77
N PRO A 257 10.54 -3.15 20.59
CA PRO A 257 9.26 -3.85 20.54
C PRO A 257 8.06 -2.91 20.65
N ASN A 258 7.04 -3.16 19.84
CA ASN A 258 5.77 -2.42 19.82
C ASN A 258 5.89 -0.92 19.45
N GLU A 259 7.07 -0.45 19.06
CA GLU A 259 7.28 0.89 18.53
C GLU A 259 7.16 0.87 17.00
N PHE A 260 6.83 2.03 16.43
CA PHE A 260 6.63 2.18 14.98
C PHE A 260 7.65 3.13 14.37
N TYR A 261 8.36 2.66 13.35
CA TYR A 261 9.40 3.41 12.66
C TYR A 261 9.11 3.54 11.17
N ILE A 262 9.52 4.67 10.61
CA ILE A 262 9.57 4.90 9.17
C ILE A 262 11.04 5.04 8.76
N LEU A 263 11.46 4.20 7.82
CA LEU A 263 12.78 4.18 7.17
C LEU A 263 12.64 4.44 5.67
N LYS A 264 13.79 4.54 4.98
CA LYS A 264 13.87 4.55 3.51
C LYS A 264 14.80 3.44 3.01
N SER A 265 14.59 2.99 1.79
CA SER A 265 15.49 2.04 1.13
C SER A 265 16.83 2.70 0.85
N LYS A 266 17.91 1.92 0.80
CA LYS A 266 19.22 2.41 0.35
C LYS A 266 19.25 2.64 -1.15
N GLU A 267 18.58 1.78 -1.89
CA GLU A 267 18.46 1.87 -3.34
C GLU A 267 17.36 2.85 -3.74
N LYS A 268 17.60 3.57 -4.85
CA LYS A 268 16.58 4.32 -5.57
C LYS A 268 15.97 3.41 -6.63
N ILE A 269 14.67 3.14 -6.51
CA ILE A 269 13.93 2.20 -7.34
C ILE A 269 13.25 2.94 -8.50
N LYS A 270 13.28 2.33 -9.68
CA LYS A 270 12.57 2.78 -10.87
C LYS A 270 11.63 1.68 -11.36
N ILE A 271 10.36 2.04 -11.57
CA ILE A 271 9.34 1.20 -12.20
C ILE A 271 9.05 1.74 -13.60
N SER A 272 9.39 0.96 -14.62
CA SER A 272 9.14 1.31 -16.02
C SER A 272 7.65 1.43 -16.32
N ARG A 273 7.30 2.18 -17.38
CA ARG A 273 5.90 2.51 -17.72
C ARG A 273 5.01 1.32 -18.05
N ASN A 274 5.59 0.20 -18.47
CA ASN A 274 4.89 -1.04 -18.81
C ASN A 274 4.89 -2.08 -17.66
N LEU A 275 5.39 -1.70 -16.50
CA LEU A 275 5.50 -2.57 -15.33
C LEU A 275 4.78 -1.93 -14.15
N ALA A 276 4.26 -2.79 -13.28
CA ALA A 276 3.96 -2.44 -11.91
C ALA A 276 4.82 -3.30 -10.98
N ALA A 277 4.86 -2.94 -9.70
CA ALA A 277 5.46 -3.82 -8.70
C ALA A 277 4.62 -3.85 -7.42
N GLU A 278 4.92 -4.83 -6.60
CA GLU A 278 4.37 -5.03 -5.28
C GLU A 278 5.52 -5.32 -4.32
N MET A 279 5.55 -4.60 -3.21
CA MET A 279 6.45 -4.93 -2.12
C MET A 279 5.90 -6.12 -1.35
N ILE A 280 6.77 -7.07 -1.04
CA ILE A 280 6.49 -8.20 -0.17
C ILE A 280 7.53 -8.17 0.96
N PRO A 281 7.11 -8.39 2.22
CA PRO A 281 8.06 -8.55 3.31
C PRO A 281 9.09 -9.63 2.98
N TYR A 282 10.32 -9.48 3.49
CA TYR A 282 11.30 -10.55 3.36
C TYR A 282 10.92 -11.73 4.28
N ASP A 283 11.23 -12.96 3.86
CA ASP A 283 10.72 -14.22 4.44
C ASP A 283 10.92 -14.30 5.96
N SER A 284 10.02 -15.02 6.63
CA SER A 284 9.95 -15.27 8.08
C SER A 284 11.22 -15.89 8.69
N GLU A 285 12.18 -16.32 7.87
CA GLU A 285 13.46 -16.88 8.30
C GLU A 285 14.44 -15.83 8.85
N ILE A 286 14.23 -14.53 8.60
CA ILE A 286 15.05 -13.44 9.18
C ILE A 286 14.58 -13.04 10.60
N GLY A 287 13.56 -13.71 11.15
CA GLY A 287 12.99 -13.42 12.47
C GLY A 287 11.78 -12.48 12.41
N GLU A 288 11.41 -11.86 13.53
CA GLU A 288 10.16 -11.08 13.68
C GLU A 288 10.17 -9.70 13.00
N PHE A 289 11.33 -9.27 12.53
CA PHE A 289 11.51 -7.98 11.88
C PHE A 289 11.00 -8.03 10.43
N ARG A 290 10.01 -7.19 10.11
CA ARG A 290 9.49 -7.09 8.74
C ARG A 290 9.12 -5.67 8.35
N ALA A 291 9.21 -5.38 7.05
CA ALA A 291 8.46 -4.27 6.47
C ALA A 291 6.96 -4.57 6.61
N HIS A 292 6.25 -3.76 7.38
CA HIS A 292 4.80 -3.83 7.51
C HIS A 292 4.15 -3.01 6.40
N TYR A 293 2.88 -3.29 6.09
CA TYR A 293 2.10 -2.50 5.13
C TYR A 293 2.68 -2.45 3.72
N ALA A 294 3.22 -3.58 3.26
CA ALA A 294 3.73 -3.74 1.92
C ALA A 294 2.66 -3.35 0.88
N GLY A 295 3.08 -2.63 -0.17
CA GLY A 295 2.15 -1.90 -1.03
C GLY A 295 2.50 -1.96 -2.51
N PHE A 296 1.57 -1.46 -3.31
CA PHE A 296 1.76 -1.33 -4.75
C PHE A 296 2.69 -0.18 -5.11
N PHE A 297 3.53 -0.44 -6.10
CA PHE A 297 4.28 0.56 -6.85
C PHE A 297 3.66 0.68 -8.24
N ASP A 298 3.41 1.92 -8.63
CA ASP A 298 2.76 2.23 -9.90
C ASP A 298 3.79 2.41 -11.04
N PRO A 299 3.36 2.14 -12.28
CA PRO A 299 4.11 2.47 -13.48
C PRO A 299 4.54 3.94 -13.49
N GLY A 300 5.85 4.19 -13.66
CA GLY A 300 6.43 5.53 -13.64
C GLY A 300 7.09 5.93 -12.32
N PHE A 301 6.93 5.15 -11.24
CA PHE A 301 7.59 5.44 -9.97
C PHE A 301 9.11 5.58 -10.16
N GLY A 302 9.67 6.75 -9.81
CA GLY A 302 11.10 7.04 -9.96
C GLY A 302 11.59 7.17 -11.41
N ASN A 303 10.71 7.21 -12.42
CA ASN A 303 11.08 7.24 -13.83
C ASN A 303 11.84 8.52 -14.23
N GLU A 304 11.40 9.68 -13.75
CA GLU A 304 11.93 10.99 -14.15
C GLU A 304 13.33 11.31 -13.58
N MET A 305 13.76 10.65 -12.50
CA MET A 305 14.97 11.06 -11.75
C MET A 305 15.94 9.93 -11.47
N LYS A 306 15.96 8.91 -12.33
CA LYS A 306 16.82 7.74 -12.14
C LYS A 306 16.60 7.13 -10.74
N GLY A 307 15.33 6.83 -10.46
CA GLY A 307 14.82 6.18 -9.25
C GLY A 307 14.33 7.11 -8.13
N SER A 308 13.59 6.53 -7.19
CA SER A 308 13.16 7.15 -5.92
C SER A 308 13.30 6.14 -4.78
N HIS A 309 13.55 6.59 -3.56
CA HIS A 309 13.61 5.67 -2.42
C HIS A 309 12.21 5.10 -2.13
N ALA A 310 12.14 3.83 -1.75
CA ALA A 310 10.96 3.27 -1.10
C ALA A 310 10.96 3.70 0.35
N VAL A 311 9.81 4.17 0.85
CA VAL A 311 9.60 4.36 2.27
C VAL A 311 9.11 3.05 2.86
N LEU A 312 9.59 2.73 4.06
CA LEU A 312 9.41 1.44 4.69
C LEU A 312 8.91 1.62 6.11
N GLU A 313 7.84 0.93 6.42
CA GLU A 313 7.21 0.88 7.73
C GLU A 313 7.75 -0.32 8.52
N ILE A 314 8.32 -0.08 9.70
CA ILE A 314 9.14 -1.07 10.40
C ILE A 314 8.71 -1.22 11.86
N LYS A 315 8.50 -2.48 12.29
CA LYS A 315 8.16 -2.87 13.67
C LYS A 315 8.70 -4.25 13.99
N THR A 316 8.98 -4.46 15.27
CA THR A 316 9.19 -5.78 15.91
C THR A 316 8.17 -5.95 17.05
N TYR A 317 7.86 -7.19 17.45
CA TYR A 317 6.79 -7.46 18.42
C TYR A 317 7.31 -7.96 19.76
N GLU A 318 8.22 -8.93 19.78
CA GLU A 318 8.67 -9.54 21.04
C GLU A 318 10.00 -8.98 21.52
N VAL A 319 11.03 -8.96 20.65
CA VAL A 319 12.40 -8.58 21.03
C VAL A 319 12.94 -7.39 20.23
N PRO A 320 13.81 -6.55 20.84
CA PRO A 320 14.49 -5.49 20.10
C PRO A 320 15.31 -6.07 18.95
N PHE A 321 15.33 -5.37 17.81
CA PHE A 321 16.06 -5.80 16.63
C PHE A 321 17.00 -4.70 16.14
N ALA A 322 18.29 -5.01 15.99
CA ALA A 322 19.27 -4.08 15.45
C ALA A 322 19.27 -4.15 13.92
N VAL A 323 18.81 -3.09 13.27
CA VAL A 323 18.87 -2.95 11.81
C VAL A 323 20.22 -2.34 11.43
N GLU A 324 20.97 -3.03 10.58
CA GLU A 324 22.21 -2.53 10.02
C GLU A 324 22.03 -1.85 8.67
N ASP A 325 22.92 -0.91 8.34
CA ASP A 325 22.89 -0.24 7.05
C ASP A 325 23.18 -1.21 5.90
N GLY A 326 22.29 -1.27 4.91
CA GLY A 326 22.37 -2.24 3.81
C GLY A 326 21.80 -3.61 4.14
N GLN A 327 21.18 -3.80 5.31
CA GLN A 327 20.45 -5.04 5.61
C GLN A 327 19.24 -5.19 4.69
N ILE A 328 19.00 -6.41 4.17
CA ILE A 328 17.82 -6.75 3.37
C ILE A 328 16.57 -6.73 4.25
N ILE A 329 15.51 -6.08 3.78
CA ILE A 329 14.29 -5.86 4.57
C ILE A 329 12.99 -6.19 3.82
N ALA A 330 13.04 -6.21 2.50
CA ALA A 330 11.89 -6.47 1.65
C ALA A 330 12.34 -6.91 0.25
N ARG A 331 11.38 -7.35 -0.55
CA ARG A 331 11.56 -7.60 -1.97
C ARG A 331 10.43 -6.96 -2.78
N LEU A 332 10.72 -6.61 -4.02
CA LEU A 332 9.74 -6.18 -5.00
C LEU A 332 9.48 -7.30 -6.01
N ILE A 333 8.21 -7.67 -6.15
CA ILE A 333 7.73 -8.54 -7.21
C ILE A 333 7.18 -7.67 -8.33
N PHE A 334 7.68 -7.87 -9.54
CA PHE A 334 7.31 -7.09 -10.71
C PHE A 334 6.24 -7.80 -11.52
N GLU A 335 5.35 -7.03 -12.11
CA GLU A 335 4.27 -7.52 -12.95
C GLU A 335 4.20 -6.74 -14.25
N LYS A 336 3.91 -7.44 -15.36
CA LYS A 336 3.67 -6.76 -16.65
C LYS A 336 2.24 -6.19 -16.66
N LEU A 337 2.09 -5.01 -17.24
CA LEU A 337 0.77 -4.44 -17.48
C LEU A 337 0.15 -5.05 -18.74
N ALA A 338 -1.18 -5.08 -18.79
CA ALA A 338 -1.92 -5.45 -19.99
C ALA A 338 -1.64 -4.49 -21.16
N GLU A 339 -1.40 -3.22 -20.84
CA GLU A 339 -0.98 -2.18 -21.78
C GLU A 339 -0.32 -1.03 -21.00
N GLU A 340 0.45 -0.18 -21.70
CA GLU A 340 1.00 1.04 -21.08
C GLU A 340 -0.15 1.96 -20.64
N PRO A 341 -0.14 2.50 -19.41
CA PRO A 341 -1.22 3.32 -18.91
C PRO A 341 -1.13 4.71 -19.51
N THR A 342 -2.27 5.28 -19.88
CA THR A 342 -2.33 6.66 -20.39
C THR A 342 -2.08 7.71 -19.31
N LYS A 343 -2.13 7.30 -18.04
CA LYS A 343 -1.78 8.09 -16.86
C LYS A 343 -0.57 7.43 -16.17
N ILE A 344 0.52 8.18 -16.03
CA ILE A 344 1.79 7.69 -15.48
C ILE A 344 2.05 8.32 -14.11
N TYR A 345 2.61 7.56 -13.18
CA TYR A 345 2.96 8.08 -11.86
C TYR A 345 4.09 9.12 -11.98
N GLY A 346 3.86 10.31 -11.43
CA GLY A 346 4.85 11.40 -11.41
C GLY A 346 4.69 12.42 -12.53
N GLU A 347 4.13 12.02 -13.68
CA GLU A 347 3.92 12.91 -14.83
C GLU A 347 2.56 13.63 -14.71
N GLY A 348 2.57 14.96 -14.65
CA GLY A 348 1.34 15.77 -14.60
C GLY A 348 0.52 15.68 -13.30
N ILE A 349 1.00 14.93 -12.30
CA ILE A 349 0.35 14.75 -10.99
C ILE A 349 1.28 15.35 -9.92
N LYS A 350 0.73 16.08 -8.94
CA LYS A 350 1.43 16.32 -7.66
C LYS A 350 1.57 14.99 -6.91
N SER A 351 2.44 14.10 -7.38
CA SER A 351 2.65 12.78 -6.80
C SER A 351 3.24 12.93 -5.41
N ASN A 352 2.47 12.53 -4.40
CA ASN A 352 2.83 12.72 -3.00
C ASN A 352 4.13 12.00 -2.60
N TYR A 353 4.67 11.10 -3.42
CA TYR A 353 5.85 10.27 -3.08
C TYR A 353 6.89 10.15 -4.22
N GLN A 354 6.75 10.92 -5.30
CA GLN A 354 7.81 11.08 -6.30
C GLN A 354 8.90 11.98 -5.70
N ASN A 355 10.18 11.68 -5.97
CA ASN A 355 11.34 12.45 -5.49
C ASN A 355 11.66 12.38 -3.99
N GLN A 356 11.21 11.36 -3.29
CA GLN A 356 11.36 11.37 -1.83
C GLN A 356 12.62 10.66 -1.35
N GLY A 357 13.31 11.34 -0.43
CA GLY A 357 14.11 10.70 0.59
C GLY A 357 13.20 10.11 1.67
N LEU A 358 13.51 10.34 2.94
CA LEU A 358 12.66 9.89 4.03
C LEU A 358 11.42 10.79 4.16
N ALA A 359 10.22 10.22 4.13
CA ALA A 359 8.98 11.00 4.15
C ALA A 359 7.88 10.37 5.01
N LEU A 360 7.19 11.23 5.76
CA LEU A 360 6.00 10.91 6.53
C LEU A 360 4.73 10.95 5.66
N SER A 361 3.59 10.57 6.24
CA SER A 361 2.30 10.60 5.55
C SER A 361 1.90 12.01 5.08
N LYS A 362 1.14 12.09 3.98
CA LYS A 362 0.63 13.34 3.37
C LYS A 362 -0.18 14.26 4.31
N HIS A 363 -0.55 13.77 5.49
CA HIS A 363 -1.32 14.49 6.50
C HIS A 363 -0.49 15.49 7.31
N PHE A 364 0.84 15.35 7.30
CA PHE A 364 1.73 16.21 8.09
C PHE A 364 2.25 17.42 7.29
N ARG A 365 2.40 18.56 7.98
CA ARG A 365 3.11 19.75 7.46
C ARG A 365 4.60 19.46 7.41
N VAL A 366 5.23 19.79 6.28
CA VAL A 366 6.68 19.62 6.05
C VAL A 366 7.46 20.63 6.87
#